data_AF-A0A973L540-F1
#
_entry.id   AF-A0A973L540-F1
#
_cell.length_a   1.000
_cell.length_b   1.000
_cell.length_c   1.000
_cell.angle_alpha   90.00
_cell.angle_beta   90.00
_cell.angle_gamma   90.00
#
_symmetry.space_group_name_H-M   'P 1'
#
loop_
_entity.id
_entity.type
_entity.pdbx_description
1 polymer ?
#
loop_
_entity_poly.entity_id
_entity_poly.type
_entity_poly.pdbx_seq_one_letter_code
_entity_poly.pdbx_strand_id
1 'polypeptide(L)'
;MASVTSSAARKKARDHAAALLDAEDAERRRREQERKRRITEAAADIAGIDVEIEELTAKIEQLRADSGRLLASIVADGVSPEQAAAMTGRELRQVRAAVKATAGAGRPPAKAKPRVRVAAEKAAA
;
A
#
# COMPACT_ATOMS: atom_id res chain seq x y z
N MET A 1 -62.83 -25.97 -23.76
CA MET A 1 -63.09 -26.25 -22.33
C MET A 1 -62.01 -25.55 -21.51
N ALA A 2 -62.36 -24.49 -20.77
CA ALA A 2 -61.38 -23.79 -19.93
C ALA A 2 -61.07 -24.64 -18.69
N SER A 3 -59.81 -25.04 -18.51
CA SER A 3 -59.35 -25.76 -17.33
C SER A 3 -59.45 -24.83 -16.11
N VAL A 4 -60.49 -25.01 -15.30
CA VAL A 4 -60.66 -24.30 -14.02
C VAL A 4 -59.73 -24.95 -13.01
N THR A 5 -58.53 -24.40 -12.85
CA THR A 5 -57.61 -24.82 -11.78
C THR A 5 -58.28 -24.63 -10.42
N SER A 6 -58.12 -25.59 -9.52
CA SER A 6 -58.72 -25.50 -8.18
C SER A 6 -58.09 -24.38 -7.36
N SER A 7 -58.86 -23.79 -6.43
CA SER A 7 -58.35 -22.74 -5.53
C SER A 7 -57.09 -23.19 -4.77
N ALA A 8 -57.06 -24.45 -4.36
CA ALA A 8 -55.90 -25.07 -3.70
C ALA A 8 -54.65 -25.11 -4.60
N ALA A 9 -54.82 -25.41 -5.89
CA ALA A 9 -53.70 -25.40 -6.84
C ALA A 9 -53.12 -23.98 -7.03
N ARG A 10 -53.98 -22.95 -7.09
CA ARG A 10 -53.54 -21.55 -7.16
C ARG A 10 -52.80 -21.10 -5.90
N LYS A 11 -53.29 -21.49 -4.72
CA LYS A 11 -52.60 -21.20 -3.45
C LYS A 11 -51.22 -21.85 -3.42
N LYS A 12 -51.12 -23.14 -3.73
CA LYS A 12 -49.84 -23.87 -3.78
C LYS A 12 -48.86 -23.23 -4.76
N ALA A 13 -49.33 -22.77 -5.93
CA ALA A 13 -48.49 -22.08 -6.90
C ALA A 13 -47.96 -20.73 -6.38
N ARG A 14 -48.78 -19.96 -5.65
CA ARG A 14 -48.36 -18.70 -5.02
C ARG A 14 -47.35 -18.93 -3.90
N ASP A 15 -47.62 -19.90 -3.03
CA ASP A 15 -46.73 -20.24 -1.91
C ASP A 15 -45.37 -20.73 -2.43
N HIS A 16 -45.38 -21.52 -3.51
CA HIS A 16 -44.16 -21.95 -4.20
C HIS A 16 -43.42 -20.77 -4.85
N ALA A 17 -44.13 -19.85 -5.50
CA ALA A 17 -43.51 -18.65 -6.09
C ALA A 17 -42.89 -17.74 -5.02
N ALA A 18 -43.56 -17.56 -3.88
CA ALA A 18 -43.02 -16.82 -2.74
C ALA A 18 -41.75 -17.49 -2.19
N ALA A 19 -41.76 -18.81 -2.02
CA ALA A 19 -40.60 -19.56 -1.55
C ALA A 19 -39.39 -19.44 -2.49
N LEU A 20 -39.62 -19.39 -3.82
CA LEU A 20 -38.54 -19.17 -4.79
C LEU A 20 -37.93 -17.77 -4.65
N LEU A 21 -38.76 -16.74 -4.50
CA LEU A 21 -38.29 -15.36 -4.30
C LEU A 21 -37.49 -15.23 -3.00
N ASP A 22 -37.98 -15.81 -1.90
CA ASP A 22 -37.27 -15.81 -0.62
C ASP A 22 -35.91 -16.52 -0.72
N ALA A 23 -35.84 -17.62 -1.47
CA ALA A 23 -34.61 -18.34 -1.73
C ALA A 23 -33.61 -17.51 -2.55
N GLU A 24 -34.07 -16.86 -3.63
CA GLU A 24 -33.25 -15.96 -4.45
C GLU A 24 -32.70 -14.77 -3.64
N ASP A 25 -33.53 -14.17 -2.79
CA ASP A 25 -33.11 -13.07 -1.90
C ASP A 25 -32.13 -13.53 -0.83
N ALA A 26 -32.29 -14.75 -0.30
CA ALA A 26 -31.33 -15.34 0.63
C ALA A 26 -29.97 -15.58 -0.05
N GLU A 27 -29.97 -16.12 -1.28
CA GLU A 27 -28.74 -16.30 -2.05
C GLU A 27 -28.08 -14.97 -2.38
N ARG A 28 -28.84 -13.95 -2.78
CA ARG A 28 -28.33 -12.61 -3.05
C ARG A 28 -27.64 -12.03 -1.82
N ARG A 29 -28.28 -12.11 -0.65
CA ARG A 29 -27.70 -11.65 0.62
C ARG A 29 -26.42 -12.41 0.97
N ARG A 30 -26.39 -13.73 0.77
CA ARG A 30 -25.19 -14.55 1.00
C ARG A 30 -24.03 -14.11 0.10
N ARG A 31 -24.27 -13.93 -1.20
CA ARG A 31 -23.24 -13.46 -2.15
C ARG A 31 -22.74 -12.06 -1.79
N GLU A 32 -23.63 -11.17 -1.38
CA GLU A 32 -23.24 -9.82 -0.96
C GLU A 32 -22.39 -9.83 0.31
N GLN A 33 -22.75 -10.65 1.31
CA GLN A 33 -21.93 -10.84 2.52
C GLN A 33 -20.55 -11.40 2.20
N GLU A 34 -20.47 -12.41 1.32
CA GLU A 34 -19.20 -12.97 0.89
C GLU A 34 -18.34 -11.95 0.15
N ARG A 35 -18.94 -11.14 -0.74
CA ARG A 35 -18.26 -10.05 -1.42
C ARG A 35 -17.72 -9.02 -0.41
N LYS A 36 -18.53 -8.59 0.57
CA LYS A 36 -18.10 -7.64 1.61
C LYS A 36 -16.94 -8.20 2.43
N ARG A 37 -16.99 -9.49 2.79
CA ARG A 37 -15.91 -10.19 3.49
C ARG A 37 -14.61 -10.16 2.68
N ARG A 38 -14.65 -10.56 1.41
CA ARG A 38 -13.47 -10.54 0.52
C ARG A 38 -12.88 -9.14 0.37
N ILE A 39 -13.72 -8.11 0.27
CA ILE A 39 -13.27 -6.71 0.21
C ILE A 39 -12.55 -6.32 1.51
N THR A 40 -13.10 -6.71 2.67
CA THR A 40 -12.50 -6.40 3.97
C THR A 40 -11.16 -7.11 4.17
N GLU A 41 -11.08 -8.39 3.78
CA GLU A 41 -9.84 -9.18 3.81
C GLU A 41 -8.78 -8.54 2.89
N ALA A 42 -9.13 -8.22 1.64
CA ALA A 42 -8.21 -7.56 0.72
C ALA A 42 -7.74 -6.18 1.21
N ALA A 43 -8.62 -5.42 1.87
CA ALA A 43 -8.23 -4.13 2.45
C ALA A 43 -7.22 -4.29 3.60
N ALA A 44 -7.36 -5.34 4.41
CA ALA A 44 -6.40 -5.66 5.46
C ALA A 44 -5.04 -6.10 4.87
N ASP A 45 -5.06 -6.91 3.82
CA ASP A 45 -3.84 -7.33 3.11
C ASP A 45 -3.08 -6.13 2.52
N ILE A 46 -3.80 -5.20 1.88
CA ILE A 46 -3.21 -3.97 1.33
C ILE A 46 -2.57 -3.14 2.45
N ALA A 47 -3.26 -2.96 3.57
CA ALA A 47 -2.69 -2.22 4.71
C ALA A 47 -1.43 -2.89 5.27
N GLY A 48 -1.37 -4.23 5.30
CA GLY A 48 -0.16 -4.97 5.68
C GLY A 48 1.01 -4.73 4.72
N ILE A 49 0.74 -4.73 3.41
CA ILE A 49 1.75 -4.45 2.38
C ILE A 49 2.26 -3.00 2.49
N ASP A 50 1.38 -2.04 2.75
CA ASP A 50 1.78 -0.63 2.92
C ASP A 50 2.78 -0.48 4.09
N VAL A 51 2.55 -1.17 5.21
CA VAL A 51 3.48 -1.17 6.35
C VAL A 51 4.83 -1.79 5.96
N GLU A 52 4.84 -2.92 5.26
CA GLU A 52 6.08 -3.55 4.79
C GLU A 52 6.86 -2.63 3.84
N ILE A 53 6.17 -1.93 2.93
CA ILE A 53 6.79 -0.94 2.04
C ILE A 53 7.45 0.18 2.83
N GLU A 54 6.79 0.69 3.88
CA GLU A 54 7.34 1.73 4.75
C GLU A 54 8.60 1.26 5.48
N GLU A 55 8.57 0.05 6.05
CA GLU A 55 9.71 -0.57 6.73
C GLU A 55 10.90 -0.79 5.78
N LEU A 56 10.65 -1.34 4.60
CA LEU A 56 11.68 -1.55 3.59
C LEU A 56 12.25 -0.22 3.09
N THR A 57 11.42 0.80 2.91
CA THR A 57 11.86 2.14 2.52
C THR A 57 12.79 2.73 3.57
N ALA A 58 12.42 2.67 4.85
CA ALA A 58 13.27 3.11 5.96
C ALA A 58 14.59 2.31 6.01
N LYS A 59 14.54 1.01 5.75
CA LYS A 59 15.74 0.17 5.72
C LYS A 59 16.68 0.54 4.57
N ILE A 60 16.14 0.83 3.38
CA ILE A 60 16.90 1.29 2.23
C ILE A 60 17.59 2.63 2.53
N GLU A 61 16.89 3.56 3.17
CA GLU A 61 17.48 4.85 3.58
C GLU A 61 18.62 4.66 4.58
N GLN A 62 18.44 3.78 5.57
CA GLN A 62 19.49 3.42 6.52
C GLN A 62 20.72 2.86 5.80
N LEU A 63 20.53 1.88 4.91
CA LEU A 63 21.63 1.28 4.14
C LEU A 63 22.34 2.28 3.24
N ARG A 64 21.61 3.24 2.66
CA ARG A 64 22.22 4.34 1.89
C ARG A 64 23.08 5.24 2.78
N ALA A 65 22.60 5.59 3.97
CA ALA A 65 23.36 6.38 4.93
C ALA A 65 24.61 5.65 5.43
N ASP A 66 24.47 4.37 5.79
CA ASP A 66 25.58 3.51 6.22
C ASP A 66 26.64 3.40 5.13
N SER A 67 26.19 3.17 3.89
CA SER A 67 27.07 3.11 2.74
C SER A 67 27.80 4.44 2.48
N GLY A 68 27.13 5.58 2.67
CA GLY A 68 27.77 6.89 2.55
C GLY A 68 28.82 7.11 3.62
N ARG A 69 28.55 6.69 4.86
CA ARG A 69 29.50 6.74 5.98
C ARG A 69 30.73 5.87 5.72
N LEU A 70 30.53 4.66 5.20
CA LEU A 70 31.62 3.76 4.83
C LEU A 70 32.53 4.39 3.78
N LEU A 71 31.96 4.98 2.72
CA LEU A 71 32.74 5.67 1.68
C LEU A 71 33.54 6.85 2.24
N ALA A 72 32.93 7.62 3.16
CA ALA A 72 33.62 8.72 3.82
C ALA A 72 34.78 8.25 4.70
N SER A 73 34.61 7.14 5.43
CA SER A 73 35.67 6.52 6.23
C SER A 73 36.84 6.08 5.35
N ILE A 74 36.58 5.37 4.25
CA ILE A 74 37.61 4.92 3.31
C ILE A 74 38.45 6.11 2.82
N VAL A 75 37.80 7.24 2.50
CA VAL A 75 38.51 8.45 2.08
C VAL A 75 39.26 9.13 3.23
N ALA A 76 38.71 9.12 4.44
CA ALA A 76 39.38 9.65 5.64
C ALA A 76 40.65 8.83 5.98
N ASP A 77 40.66 7.54 5.68
CA ASP A 77 41.82 6.65 5.81
C ASP A 77 42.90 6.88 4.72
N GLY A 78 42.73 7.91 3.90
CA GLY A 78 43.72 8.36 2.91
C GLY A 78 43.53 7.81 1.50
N VAL A 79 42.47 7.03 1.26
CA VAL A 79 42.16 6.51 -0.09
C VAL A 79 41.56 7.62 -0.94
N SER A 80 42.05 7.80 -2.17
CA SER A 80 41.47 8.83 -3.05
C SER A 80 40.03 8.46 -3.46
N PRO A 81 39.16 9.43 -3.78
CA PRO A 81 37.81 9.14 -4.26
C PRO A 81 37.77 8.21 -5.48
N GLU A 82 38.79 8.28 -6.34
CA GLU A 82 38.97 7.42 -7.52
C GLU A 82 39.28 5.98 -7.14
N GLN A 83 40.16 5.77 -6.16
CA GLN A 83 40.48 4.45 -5.63
C GLN A 83 39.29 3.86 -4.87
N ALA A 84 38.59 4.65 -4.07
CA ALA A 84 37.39 4.23 -3.35
C ALA A 84 36.27 3.81 -4.33
N ALA A 85 36.10 4.54 -5.44
CA ALA A 85 35.16 4.16 -6.50
C ALA A 85 35.52 2.81 -7.14
N ALA A 86 36.81 2.58 -7.43
CA ALA A 86 37.29 1.30 -7.96
C ALA A 86 37.12 0.14 -6.96
N MET A 87 37.47 0.34 -5.68
CA MET A 87 37.36 -0.68 -4.63
C MET A 87 35.90 -1.09 -4.34
N THR A 88 34.97 -0.15 -4.48
CA THR A 88 33.54 -0.39 -4.17
C THR A 88 32.70 -0.68 -5.41
N GLY A 89 33.29 -0.65 -6.60
CA GLY A 89 32.58 -0.83 -7.87
C GLY A 89 31.53 0.26 -8.15
N ARG A 90 31.70 1.45 -7.56
CA ARG A 90 30.75 2.55 -7.66
C ARG A 90 31.22 3.63 -8.61
N GLU A 91 30.27 4.39 -9.13
CA GLU A 91 30.60 5.57 -9.91
C GLU A 91 31.28 6.65 -9.04
N LEU A 92 32.35 7.24 -9.57
CA LEU A 92 33.11 8.30 -8.90
C LEU A 92 32.24 9.48 -8.44
N ARG A 93 31.20 9.83 -9.22
CA ARG A 93 30.25 10.91 -8.85
C ARG A 93 29.49 10.59 -7.57
N GLN A 94 29.10 9.32 -7.38
CA GLN A 94 28.37 8.87 -6.20
C GLN A 94 29.27 8.87 -4.96
N VAL A 95 30.53 8.45 -5.11
CA VAL A 95 31.54 8.50 -4.03
C VAL A 95 31.80 9.93 -3.59
N ARG A 96 32.06 10.85 -4.53
CA ARG A 96 32.27 12.28 -4.21
C ARG A 96 31.05 12.91 -3.55
N ALA A 97 29.83 12.59 -4.01
CA ALA A 97 28.61 13.08 -3.40
C ALA A 97 28.43 12.57 -1.95
N ALA A 98 28.72 11.29 -1.69
CA ALA A 98 28.64 10.70 -0.36
C ALA A 98 29.65 11.32 0.62
N VAL A 99 30.90 11.51 0.18
CA VAL A 99 31.95 12.18 0.96
C VAL A 99 31.58 13.63 1.25
N LYS A 100 31.03 14.36 0.27
CA LYS A 100 30.56 15.74 0.48
C LYS A 100 29.37 15.81 1.44
N ALA A 101 28.42 14.88 1.33
CA ALA A 101 27.24 14.82 2.19
C ALA A 101 27.61 14.55 3.65
N THR A 102 28.58 13.67 3.89
CA THR A 102 29.10 13.36 5.23
C THR A 102 30.00 14.46 5.79
N ALA A 103 30.84 15.10 4.96
CA ALA A 103 31.60 16.29 5.36
C ALA A 103 30.69 17.50 5.69
N GLY A 104 29.52 17.58 5.04
CA GLY A 104 28.48 18.58 5.33
C GLY A 104 27.56 18.24 6.51
N ALA A 105 27.64 17.02 7.06
CA ALA A 105 26.74 16.52 8.12
C ALA A 105 27.06 17.06 9.53
N GLY A 106 28.02 17.99 9.67
CA GLY A 106 28.06 18.89 10.83
C GLY A 106 26.88 19.87 10.88
N ARG A 107 26.03 19.90 9.84
CA ARG A 107 24.77 20.65 9.81
C ARG A 107 23.61 19.67 10.03
N PRO A 108 22.78 19.85 11.08
CA PRO A 108 21.66 18.95 11.35
C PRO A 108 20.69 18.94 10.16
N PRO A 109 20.05 17.79 9.86
CA PRO A 109 19.07 17.70 8.79
C PRO A 109 17.99 18.76 9.04
N ALA A 110 17.77 19.63 8.06
CA ALA A 110 16.67 20.58 8.13
C ALA A 110 15.39 19.79 8.32
N LYS A 111 14.74 19.97 9.49
CA LYS A 111 13.46 19.34 9.81
C LYS A 111 12.54 19.48 8.60
N ALA A 112 12.14 18.35 8.01
CA ALA A 112 11.18 18.34 6.91
C ALA A 112 9.95 19.12 7.37
N LYS A 113 9.64 20.23 6.68
CA LYS A 113 8.43 21.01 6.96
C LYS A 113 7.23 20.09 6.72
N PRO A 114 6.29 19.96 7.67
CA PRO A 114 5.08 19.19 7.44
C PRO A 114 4.35 19.79 6.26
N ARG A 115 4.15 19.01 5.19
CA ARG A 115 3.26 19.39 4.09
C ARG A 115 1.86 19.43 4.66
N VAL A 116 1.35 20.64 4.90
CA VAL A 116 -0.06 20.87 5.19
C VAL A 116 -0.86 20.38 3.97
N ARG A 117 -1.54 19.24 4.10
CA ARG A 117 -2.58 18.84 3.16
C ARG A 117 -3.73 19.84 3.31
N VAL A 118 -3.84 20.76 2.37
CA VAL A 118 -5.05 21.59 2.25
C VAL A 118 -6.13 20.69 1.67
N ALA A 119 -7.04 20.22 2.52
CA ALA A 119 -8.27 19.61 2.10
C ALA A 119 -9.14 20.70 1.45
N ALA A 120 -9.35 20.62 0.15
CA ALA A 120 -10.35 21.41 -0.53
C ALA A 120 -11.73 20.78 -0.25
N GLU A 121 -12.31 21.15 0.88
CA GLU A 121 -13.71 20.93 1.17
C GLU A 121 -14.51 22.02 0.46
N LYS A 122 -15.23 21.66 -0.61
CA LYS A 122 -16.41 22.40 -1.05
C LYS A 122 -17.56 21.41 -1.19
N ALA A 123 -18.25 21.23 -0.07
CA ALA A 123 -19.65 20.82 -0.05
C ALA A 123 -20.54 22.07 -0.17
N ALA A 124 -21.63 21.91 -0.93
CA ALA A 124 -22.89 22.65 -0.84
C ALA A 124 -22.89 24.19 -0.97
N ALA A 125 -23.23 24.67 -2.16
CA ALA A 125 -24.23 25.71 -2.37
C ALA A 125 -25.02 25.39 -3.64
#